data_AF-A0A932DYY3-F1
#
_entry.id   AF-A0A932DYY3-F1
#
_cell.length_a   1.000
_cell.length_b   1.000
_cell.length_c   1.000
_cell.angle_alpha   90.00
_cell.angle_beta   90.00
_cell.angle_gamma   90.00
#
_symmetry.space_group_name_H-M   'P 1'
#
loop_
_entity.id
_entity.type
_entity.pdbx_description
1 polymer ?
#
loop_
_entity_poly.entity_id
_entity_poly.type
_entity_poly.pdbx_seq_one_letter_code
_entity_poly.pdbx_strand_id
1 'polypeptide(L)'
;MRTFKADKLPKFTKIMYESQQKLNTKNWEDTLKTNSNEIEKLLVMVSIFDIWKTKLEAEYGDVARDLIKETFMDAYMSIHFACMALYKQAHVSLRTELETALRLVYFSSHPIEFKWWREDKNYFKGKHVWGDNYNYFMHLDTIHSFNAKIKIQLFNEIETIYRTLSKYVHGSFPSFQTTIQGVAPTYKVGEFKKWVSRFKDVQKYVNTVLALGFANEFKSIGAVNQRKILRVIGNASYKKGLKQTLGLRLRGRI
;
A
#
# COMPACT_ATOMS: atom_id res chain seq x y z
N MET A 1 -12.27 -13.83 29.42
CA MET A 1 -12.73 -13.58 28.04
C MET A 1 -13.92 -14.50 27.77
N ARG A 2 -15.14 -13.98 27.54
CA ARG A 2 -16.29 -14.86 27.19
C ARG A 2 -16.04 -15.43 25.79
N THR A 3 -15.94 -16.75 25.67
CA THR A 3 -15.84 -17.41 24.36
C THR A 3 -17.15 -17.24 23.60
N PHE A 4 -17.06 -16.71 22.38
CA PHE A 4 -18.19 -16.57 21.47
C PHE A 4 -18.76 -17.97 21.15
N LYS A 5 -20.07 -18.16 21.33
CA LYS A 5 -20.74 -19.45 21.08
C LYS A 5 -21.46 -19.40 19.73
N ALA A 6 -20.85 -19.99 18.70
CA ALA A 6 -21.41 -20.04 17.35
C ALA A 6 -22.78 -20.74 17.27
N ASP A 7 -23.11 -21.60 18.24
CA ASP A 7 -24.38 -22.34 18.29
C ASP A 7 -25.61 -21.44 18.46
N LYS A 8 -25.44 -20.19 18.88
CA LYS A 8 -26.52 -19.21 19.00
C LYS A 8 -26.77 -18.40 17.72
N LEU A 9 -25.99 -18.62 16.66
CA LEU A 9 -26.14 -17.90 15.40
C LEU A 9 -27.31 -18.45 14.56
N PRO A 10 -27.99 -17.59 13.78
CA PRO A 10 -28.91 -18.05 12.73
C PRO A 10 -28.22 -19.02 11.77
N LYS A 11 -28.97 -19.99 11.24
CA LYS A 11 -28.46 -21.11 10.41
C LYS A 11 -27.41 -20.68 9.37
N PHE A 12 -27.75 -19.71 8.51
CA PHE A 12 -26.85 -19.28 7.43
C PHE A 12 -25.62 -18.53 7.94
N THR A 13 -25.79 -17.69 8.97
CA THR A 13 -24.67 -16.99 9.61
C THR A 13 -23.71 -17.96 10.28
N LYS A 14 -24.24 -19.01 10.93
CA LYS A 14 -23.44 -20.10 11.51
C LYS A 14 -22.62 -20.81 10.44
N ILE A 15 -23.28 -21.23 9.36
CA ILE A 15 -22.62 -21.91 8.23
C ILE A 15 -21.51 -21.05 7.63
N MET A 16 -21.79 -19.77 7.39
CA MET A 16 -20.80 -18.82 6.86
C MET A 16 -19.62 -18.65 7.82
N TYR A 17 -19.90 -18.43 9.11
CA TYR A 17 -18.88 -18.28 10.14
C TYR A 17 -17.96 -19.51 10.23
N GLU A 18 -18.54 -20.70 10.39
CA GLU A 18 -17.78 -21.95 10.53
C GLU A 18 -16.96 -22.27 9.28
N SER A 19 -17.55 -22.07 8.09
CA SER A 19 -16.86 -22.27 6.82
C SER A 19 -15.68 -21.31 6.66
N GLN A 20 -15.87 -20.04 7.02
CA GLN A 20 -14.83 -19.03 6.94
C GLN A 20 -13.71 -19.29 7.94
N GLN A 21 -14.03 -19.67 9.19
CA GLN A 21 -13.02 -20.03 10.19
C GLN A 21 -12.15 -21.20 9.71
N LYS A 22 -12.79 -22.29 9.26
CA LYS A 22 -12.07 -23.47 8.76
C LYS A 22 -11.16 -23.12 7.59
N LEU A 23 -11.65 -22.35 6.62
CA LEU A 23 -10.90 -22.00 5.43
C LEU A 23 -9.75 -21.03 5.76
N ASN A 24 -9.99 -20.04 6.60
CA ASN A 24 -8.98 -19.07 7.01
C ASN A 24 -7.84 -19.75 7.74
N THR A 25 -8.13 -20.61 8.73
CA THR A 25 -7.10 -21.35 9.46
C THR A 25 -6.25 -22.19 8.51
N LYS A 26 -6.89 -22.95 7.62
CA LYS A 26 -6.17 -23.77 6.64
C LYS A 26 -5.26 -22.93 5.73
N ASN A 27 -5.77 -21.86 5.13
CA ASN A 27 -4.99 -21.03 4.21
C ASN A 27 -3.83 -20.32 4.94
N TRP A 28 -4.04 -19.86 6.17
CA TRP A 28 -2.98 -19.29 7.00
C TRP A 28 -1.88 -20.31 7.28
N GLU A 29 -2.24 -21.52 7.72
CA GLU A 29 -1.27 -22.60 7.95
C GLU A 29 -0.49 -22.94 6.69
N ASP A 30 -1.18 -23.15 5.57
CA ASP A 30 -0.54 -23.51 4.29
C ASP A 30 0.39 -22.39 3.80
N THR A 31 0.00 -21.13 3.96
CA THR A 31 0.83 -19.98 3.60
C THR A 31 2.06 -19.90 4.50
N LEU A 32 1.89 -19.99 5.82
CA LEU A 32 2.97 -19.85 6.80
C LEU A 32 3.99 -20.99 6.74
N LYS A 33 3.54 -22.24 6.51
CA LYS A 33 4.43 -23.40 6.32
C LYS A 33 5.49 -23.16 5.25
N THR A 34 5.14 -22.43 4.20
CA THR A 34 6.02 -22.23 3.03
C THR A 34 6.66 -20.84 3.00
N ASN A 35 6.04 -19.82 3.63
CA ASN A 35 6.42 -18.41 3.42
C ASN A 35 6.54 -17.57 4.70
N SER A 36 6.61 -18.16 5.90
CA SER A 36 6.73 -17.42 7.16
C SER A 36 7.81 -16.33 7.13
N ASN A 37 9.02 -16.66 6.67
CA ASN A 37 10.13 -15.71 6.52
C ASN A 37 9.85 -14.58 5.52
N GLU A 38 9.10 -14.87 4.46
CA GLU A 38 8.74 -13.85 3.49
C GLU A 38 7.67 -12.91 4.07
N ILE A 39 6.67 -13.45 4.76
CA ILE A 39 5.64 -12.67 5.46
C ILE A 39 6.29 -11.73 6.50
N GLU A 40 7.23 -12.24 7.29
CA GLU A 40 7.98 -11.43 8.25
C GLU A 40 8.67 -10.23 7.57
N LYS A 41 9.33 -10.46 6.42
CA LYS A 41 9.94 -9.35 5.65
C LYS A 41 8.91 -8.35 5.18
N LEU A 42 7.72 -8.79 4.75
CA LEU A 42 6.65 -7.88 4.32
C LEU A 42 6.12 -7.07 5.51
N LEU A 43 5.94 -7.68 6.68
CA LEU A 43 5.53 -6.97 7.89
C LEU A 43 6.56 -5.93 8.32
N VAL A 44 7.85 -6.24 8.23
CA VAL A 44 8.94 -5.26 8.43
C VAL A 44 8.91 -4.14 7.38
N MET A 45 8.52 -4.44 6.14
CA MET A 45 8.31 -3.40 5.13
C MET A 45 7.14 -2.50 5.50
N VAL A 46 6.06 -3.00 6.09
CA VAL A 46 4.90 -2.20 6.53
C VAL A 46 5.23 -1.37 7.77
N SER A 47 6.07 -1.87 8.68
CA SER A 47 6.41 -1.14 9.92
C SER A 47 7.17 0.18 9.66
N ILE A 48 7.66 0.43 8.44
CA ILE A 48 8.25 1.73 8.10
C ILE A 48 7.24 2.87 8.15
N PHE A 49 5.93 2.58 8.06
CA PHE A 49 4.92 3.61 8.10
C PHE A 49 4.83 4.26 9.49
N ASP A 50 5.32 3.61 10.54
CA ASP A 50 5.49 4.24 11.85
C ASP A 50 6.49 5.39 11.81
N ILE A 51 7.57 5.27 11.02
CA ILE A 51 8.55 6.35 10.83
C ILE A 51 7.87 7.54 10.15
N TRP A 52 7.14 7.28 9.07
CA TRP A 52 6.41 8.31 8.34
C TRP A 52 5.33 8.96 9.22
N LYS A 53 4.58 8.16 9.96
CA LYS A 53 3.55 8.63 10.88
C LYS A 53 4.14 9.59 11.91
N THR A 54 5.18 9.19 12.63
CA THR A 54 5.82 10.06 13.63
C THR A 54 6.29 11.37 13.01
N LYS A 55 6.84 11.33 11.79
CA LYS A 55 7.35 12.53 11.16
C LYS A 55 6.24 13.43 10.60
N LEU A 56 5.23 12.87 9.94
CA LEU A 56 4.21 13.64 9.22
C LEU A 56 3.07 14.11 10.13
N GLU A 57 2.69 13.35 11.17
CA GLU A 57 1.66 13.78 12.14
C GLU A 57 2.08 15.06 12.87
N ALA A 58 3.38 15.24 13.13
CA ALA A 58 3.92 16.44 13.76
C ALA A 58 3.80 17.70 12.87
N GLU A 59 3.89 17.53 11.54
CA GLU A 59 3.97 18.66 10.59
C GLU A 59 2.59 18.98 9.97
N TYR A 60 1.78 17.96 9.68
CA TYR A 60 0.54 18.10 8.91
C TYR A 60 -0.73 17.72 9.69
N GLY A 61 -0.62 17.42 10.98
CA GLY A 61 -1.75 17.19 11.88
C GLY A 61 -2.70 16.09 11.39
N ASP A 62 -3.99 16.43 11.28
CA ASP A 62 -5.06 15.49 10.98
C ASP A 62 -4.92 14.84 9.59
N VAL A 63 -4.46 15.58 8.57
CA VAL A 63 -4.28 15.05 7.21
C VAL A 63 -3.35 13.83 7.24
N ALA A 64 -2.19 14.01 7.88
CA ALA A 64 -1.21 12.94 8.02
C ALA A 64 -1.75 11.82 8.91
N ARG A 65 -2.35 12.16 10.07
CA ARG A 65 -2.88 11.20 11.03
C ARG A 65 -3.89 10.24 10.40
N ASP A 66 -4.82 10.76 9.59
CA ASP A 66 -5.88 9.96 9.00
C ASP A 66 -5.33 9.11 7.84
N LEU A 67 -4.60 9.72 6.92
CA LEU A 67 -4.18 9.05 5.67
C LEU A 67 -2.97 8.12 5.84
N ILE A 68 -2.03 8.40 6.77
CA ILE A 68 -0.90 7.48 7.00
C ILE A 68 -1.35 6.20 7.70
N LYS A 69 -2.32 6.31 8.61
CA LYS A 69 -2.92 5.16 9.28
C LYS A 69 -3.68 4.29 8.29
N GLU A 70 -4.46 4.91 7.41
CA GLU A 70 -5.18 4.18 6.37
C GLU A 70 -4.20 3.50 5.40
N THR A 71 -3.13 4.20 4.99
CA THR A 71 -2.06 3.61 4.14
C THR A 71 -1.43 2.38 4.80
N PHE A 72 -1.08 2.48 6.09
CA PHE A 72 -0.57 1.34 6.86
C PHE A 72 -1.59 0.19 6.91
N MET A 73 -2.85 0.50 7.21
CA MET A 73 -3.91 -0.50 7.34
C MET A 73 -4.17 -1.20 6.02
N ASP A 74 -4.20 -0.50 4.90
CA ASP A 74 -4.34 -1.09 3.57
C ASP A 74 -3.20 -2.06 3.25
N ALA A 75 -1.95 -1.68 3.54
CA ALA A 75 -0.79 -2.54 3.35
C ALA A 75 -0.88 -3.80 4.22
N TYR A 76 -1.21 -3.63 5.51
CA TYR A 76 -1.36 -4.72 6.46
C TYR A 76 -2.51 -5.67 6.08
N MET A 77 -3.66 -5.12 5.70
CA MET A 77 -4.82 -5.89 5.24
C MET A 77 -4.53 -6.64 3.95
N SER A 78 -3.72 -6.07 3.05
CA SER A 78 -3.27 -6.78 1.85
C SER A 78 -2.52 -8.08 2.21
N ILE A 79 -1.60 -8.02 3.17
CA ILE A 79 -0.87 -9.20 3.67
C ILE A 79 -1.86 -10.21 4.26
N HIS A 80 -2.78 -9.74 5.11
CA HIS A 80 -3.77 -10.60 5.74
C HIS A 80 -4.66 -11.32 4.70
N PHE A 81 -5.16 -10.61 3.71
CA PHE A 81 -5.96 -11.20 2.63
C PHE A 81 -5.16 -12.19 1.78
N ALA A 82 -3.89 -11.91 1.49
CA ALA A 82 -3.05 -12.83 0.73
C ALA A 82 -2.81 -14.14 1.50
N CYS A 83 -2.59 -14.09 2.81
CA CYS A 83 -2.46 -15.28 3.66
C CYS A 83 -3.77 -16.10 3.73
N MET A 84 -4.92 -15.47 3.54
CA MET A 84 -6.21 -16.16 3.42
C MET A 84 -6.54 -16.62 1.99
N ALA A 85 -5.58 -16.54 1.05
CA ALA A 85 -5.75 -16.80 -0.37
C ALA A 85 -6.80 -15.90 -1.08
N LEU A 86 -7.15 -14.78 -0.47
CA LEU A 86 -8.06 -13.76 -1.02
C LEU A 86 -7.29 -12.77 -1.89
N TYR A 87 -6.56 -13.27 -2.90
CA TYR A 87 -5.65 -12.44 -3.71
C TYR A 87 -6.35 -11.26 -4.40
N LYS A 88 -7.60 -11.41 -4.84
CA LYS A 88 -8.36 -10.28 -5.40
C LYS A 88 -8.43 -9.13 -4.40
N GLN A 89 -8.86 -9.42 -3.17
CA GLN A 89 -8.98 -8.41 -2.11
C GLN A 89 -7.62 -7.87 -1.67
N ALA A 90 -6.60 -8.73 -1.65
CA ALA A 90 -5.23 -8.29 -1.38
C ALA A 90 -4.75 -7.23 -2.40
N HIS A 91 -5.06 -7.40 -3.69
CA HIS A 91 -4.74 -6.42 -4.73
C HIS A 91 -5.62 -5.16 -4.65
N VAL A 92 -6.89 -5.29 -4.24
CA VAL A 92 -7.74 -4.12 -3.97
C VAL A 92 -7.15 -3.27 -2.85
N SER A 93 -6.72 -3.87 -1.74
CA SER A 93 -6.06 -3.14 -0.65
C SER A 93 -4.77 -2.46 -1.12
N LEU A 94 -3.95 -3.10 -1.95
CA LEU A 94 -2.76 -2.45 -2.54
C LEU A 94 -3.10 -1.23 -3.41
N ARG A 95 -4.25 -1.26 -4.11
CA ARG A 95 -4.71 -0.11 -4.90
C ARG A 95 -5.08 1.04 -3.96
N THR A 96 -5.86 0.74 -2.93
CA THR A 96 -6.26 1.74 -1.94
C THR A 96 -5.04 2.33 -1.24
N GLU A 97 -4.06 1.50 -0.85
CA GLU A 97 -2.79 1.95 -0.28
C GLU A 97 -2.10 2.99 -1.16
N LEU A 98 -1.93 2.66 -2.45
CA LEU A 98 -1.29 3.56 -3.42
C LEU A 98 -2.07 4.87 -3.58
N GLU A 99 -3.40 4.80 -3.72
CA GLU A 99 -4.22 6.00 -3.83
C GLU A 99 -4.16 6.86 -2.57
N THR A 100 -4.22 6.24 -1.39
CA THR A 100 -4.19 6.93 -0.10
C THR A 100 -2.85 7.60 0.14
N ALA A 101 -1.74 6.97 -0.22
CA ALA A 101 -0.41 7.59 -0.17
C ALA A 101 -0.30 8.82 -1.11
N LEU A 102 -0.89 8.75 -2.30
CA LEU A 102 -0.95 9.89 -3.22
C LEU A 102 -1.84 11.01 -2.64
N ARG A 103 -3.01 10.67 -2.09
CA ARG A 103 -3.89 11.62 -1.39
C ARG A 103 -3.16 12.31 -0.25
N LEU A 104 -2.34 11.57 0.51
CA LEU A 104 -1.56 12.13 1.60
C LEU A 104 -0.62 13.22 1.12
N VAL A 105 0.17 12.98 0.07
CA VAL A 105 1.06 14.01 -0.49
C VAL A 105 0.28 15.21 -1.01
N TYR A 106 -0.85 14.98 -1.70
CA TYR A 106 -1.68 16.05 -2.25
C TYR A 106 -2.31 16.92 -1.14
N PHE A 107 -3.06 16.30 -0.22
CA PHE A 107 -3.81 17.01 0.80
C PHE A 107 -2.96 17.69 1.86
N SER A 108 -1.69 17.29 2.00
CA SER A 108 -0.76 17.95 2.92
C SER A 108 -0.44 19.40 2.51
N SER A 109 -0.56 19.74 1.22
CA SER A 109 -0.48 21.11 0.72
C SER A 109 -1.84 21.73 0.36
N HIS A 110 -2.92 20.94 0.41
CA HIS A 110 -4.28 21.37 0.05
C HIS A 110 -5.29 21.09 1.19
N PRO A 111 -5.12 21.71 2.38
CA PRO A 111 -5.93 21.39 3.56
C PRO A 111 -7.41 21.79 3.42
N ILE A 112 -7.71 22.80 2.60
CA ILE A 112 -9.11 23.21 2.29
C ILE A 112 -9.82 22.10 1.51
N GLU A 113 -9.16 21.55 0.49
CA GLU A 113 -9.72 20.47 -0.32
C GLU A 113 -9.84 19.18 0.48
N PHE A 114 -8.90 18.92 1.40
CA PHE A 114 -9.03 17.81 2.35
C PHE A 114 -10.28 17.96 3.22
N LYS A 115 -10.56 19.17 3.71
CA LYS A 115 -11.79 19.44 4.47
C LYS A 115 -13.03 19.15 3.63
N TRP A 116 -13.08 19.62 2.37
CA TRP A 116 -14.19 19.33 1.46
C TRP A 116 -14.35 17.85 1.17
N TRP A 117 -13.23 17.13 1.02
CA TRP A 117 -13.21 15.69 0.83
C TRP A 117 -13.77 14.94 2.04
N ARG A 118 -13.35 15.30 3.26
CA ARG A 118 -13.85 14.72 4.52
C ARG A 118 -15.33 14.98 4.75
N GLU A 119 -15.83 16.13 4.32
CA GLU A 119 -17.23 16.53 4.49
C GLU A 119 -18.15 16.02 3.36
N ASP A 120 -17.64 15.17 2.46
CA ASP A 120 -18.34 14.66 1.26
C ASP A 120 -19.00 15.78 0.43
N LYS A 121 -18.35 16.96 0.36
CA LYS A 121 -18.86 18.14 -0.34
C LYS A 121 -18.78 18.03 -1.87
N ASN A 122 -18.77 16.81 -2.41
CA ASN A 122 -18.89 16.52 -3.84
C ASN A 122 -17.83 17.18 -4.75
N TYR A 123 -16.66 17.55 -4.22
CA TYR A 123 -15.66 18.32 -4.97
C TYR A 123 -15.06 17.56 -6.17
N PHE A 124 -14.97 16.23 -6.10
CA PHE A 124 -14.28 15.41 -7.12
C PHE A 124 -15.21 14.64 -8.06
N LYS A 125 -16.45 15.10 -8.31
CA LYS A 125 -17.40 14.41 -9.21
C LYS A 125 -16.77 14.11 -10.58
N GLY A 126 -16.37 12.85 -10.78
CA GLY A 126 -15.92 12.31 -12.06
C GLY A 126 -14.45 12.51 -12.44
N LYS A 127 -13.60 13.08 -11.56
CA LYS A 127 -12.17 13.26 -11.84
C LYS A 127 -11.31 12.78 -10.66
N HIS A 128 -10.14 12.25 -10.96
CA HIS A 128 -9.15 11.95 -9.92
C HIS A 128 -8.74 13.22 -9.18
N VAL A 129 -8.50 13.11 -7.87
CA VAL A 129 -8.12 14.23 -6.98
C VAL A 129 -6.92 15.05 -7.50
N TRP A 130 -6.02 14.39 -8.23
CA TRP A 130 -4.81 14.95 -8.84
C TRP A 130 -4.89 15.05 -10.38
N GLY A 131 -6.10 14.98 -10.94
CA GLY A 131 -6.38 14.97 -12.37
C GLY A 131 -6.15 13.60 -13.04
N ASP A 132 -6.55 13.52 -14.31
CA ASP A 132 -6.22 12.38 -15.17
C ASP A 132 -4.70 12.28 -15.32
N ASN A 133 -4.15 11.07 -15.31
CA ASN A 133 -2.72 10.78 -15.48
C ASN A 133 -1.76 11.40 -14.44
N TYR A 134 -2.21 11.70 -13.22
CA TYR A 134 -1.35 12.18 -12.12
C TYR A 134 -0.67 13.53 -12.38
N ASN A 135 -1.31 14.40 -13.17
CA ASN A 135 -0.77 15.70 -13.61
C ASN A 135 -0.17 16.55 -12.48
N TYR A 136 -0.86 16.66 -11.35
CA TYR A 136 -0.36 17.42 -10.20
C TYR A 136 1.09 17.06 -9.83
N PHE A 137 1.38 15.77 -9.73
CA PHE A 137 2.69 15.31 -9.25
C PHE A 137 3.82 15.48 -10.26
N MET A 138 3.50 15.57 -11.56
CA MET A 138 4.50 15.82 -12.60
C MET A 138 5.10 17.23 -12.50
N HIS A 139 4.41 18.17 -11.83
CA HIS A 139 4.86 19.54 -11.63
C HIS A 139 5.67 19.75 -10.34
N LEU A 140 5.85 18.72 -9.51
CA LEU A 140 6.71 18.82 -8.33
C LEU A 140 8.19 18.81 -8.73
N ASP A 141 8.95 19.84 -8.36
CA ASP A 141 10.38 19.96 -8.69
C ASP A 141 11.21 18.74 -8.25
N THR A 142 10.86 18.15 -7.11
CA THR A 142 11.52 16.93 -6.60
C THR A 142 11.27 15.74 -7.52
N ILE A 143 10.06 15.59 -8.06
CA ILE A 143 9.72 14.55 -9.04
C ILE A 143 10.44 14.80 -10.37
N HIS A 144 10.44 16.04 -10.86
CA HIS A 144 11.13 16.40 -12.10
C HIS A 144 12.64 16.11 -12.01
N SER A 145 13.26 16.58 -10.93
CA SER A 145 14.68 16.33 -10.64
C SER A 145 14.97 14.83 -10.53
N PHE A 146 14.14 14.07 -9.82
CA PHE A 146 14.27 12.62 -9.71
C PHE A 146 14.21 11.92 -11.08
N ASN A 147 13.17 12.20 -11.88
CA ASN A 147 13.00 11.64 -13.22
C ASN A 147 14.22 11.92 -14.10
N ALA A 148 14.75 13.16 -14.07
CA ALA A 148 15.95 13.54 -14.81
C ALA A 148 17.20 12.75 -14.38
N LYS A 149 17.39 12.51 -13.07
CA LYS A 149 18.57 11.79 -12.56
C LYS A 149 18.60 10.32 -12.93
N ILE A 150 17.45 9.65 -12.96
CA ILE A 150 17.39 8.20 -13.22
C ILE A 150 16.83 7.84 -14.59
N LYS A 151 16.50 8.85 -15.41
CA LYS A 151 16.00 8.71 -16.79
C LYS A 151 14.74 7.85 -16.88
N ILE A 152 13.79 8.05 -15.96
CA ILE A 152 12.47 7.41 -15.98
C ILE A 152 11.36 8.45 -15.91
N GLN A 153 10.12 7.99 -16.11
CA GLN A 153 8.91 8.74 -15.74
C GLN A 153 8.22 8.00 -14.60
N LEU A 154 8.47 8.41 -13.34
CA LEU A 154 7.95 7.72 -12.15
C LEU A 154 6.43 7.50 -12.23
N PHE A 155 5.68 8.49 -12.68
CA PHE A 155 4.22 8.40 -12.75
C PHE A 155 3.71 7.52 -13.89
N ASN A 156 4.48 7.26 -14.94
CA ASN A 156 4.13 6.24 -15.93
C ASN A 156 4.23 4.82 -15.33
N GLU A 157 5.21 4.59 -14.46
CA GLU A 157 5.34 3.33 -13.72
C GLU A 157 4.20 3.17 -12.70
N ILE A 158 3.88 4.24 -11.96
CA ILE A 158 2.74 4.30 -11.02
C ILE A 158 1.41 4.04 -11.75
N GLU A 159 1.21 4.64 -12.92
CA GLU A 159 0.01 4.41 -13.72
C GLU A 159 -0.08 2.95 -14.21
N THR A 160 1.05 2.35 -14.56
CA THR A 160 1.10 0.95 -15.00
C THR A 160 0.76 -0.02 -13.87
N ILE A 161 1.30 0.19 -12.66
CA ILE A 161 0.93 -0.60 -11.48
C ILE A 161 -0.54 -0.37 -11.13
N TYR A 162 -1.02 0.88 -11.15
CA TYR A 162 -2.40 1.24 -10.86
C TYR A 162 -3.38 0.55 -11.81
N ARG A 163 -3.16 0.66 -13.13
CA ARG A 163 -3.97 -0.03 -14.14
C ARG A 163 -4.02 -1.53 -13.90
N THR A 164 -2.90 -2.12 -13.48
CA THR A 164 -2.88 -3.55 -13.17
C THR A 164 -3.71 -3.89 -11.93
N LEU A 165 -3.61 -3.09 -10.87
CA LEU A 165 -4.40 -3.29 -9.66
C LEU A 165 -5.90 -3.06 -9.91
N SER A 166 -6.26 -2.07 -10.73
CA SER A 166 -7.64 -1.76 -11.10
C SER A 166 -8.33 -2.91 -11.86
N LYS A 167 -7.59 -3.77 -12.58
CA LYS A 167 -8.16 -4.99 -13.19
C LYS A 167 -8.78 -5.94 -12.16
N TYR A 168 -8.27 -5.95 -10.91
CA TYR A 168 -8.83 -6.75 -9.83
C TYR A 168 -10.12 -6.15 -9.24
N VAL A 169 -10.31 -4.83 -9.36
CA VAL A 169 -11.55 -4.16 -8.96
C VAL A 169 -12.65 -4.40 -9.99
N HIS A 170 -12.36 -4.18 -11.27
CA HIS A 170 -13.35 -4.24 -12.36
C HIS A 170 -13.64 -5.65 -12.89
N GLY A 171 -13.16 -6.70 -12.20
CA GLY A 171 -13.47 -8.09 -12.56
C GLY A 171 -12.83 -8.57 -13.87
N SER A 172 -11.89 -7.82 -14.43
CA SER A 172 -11.18 -8.18 -15.68
C SER A 172 -10.14 -9.29 -15.49
N PHE A 173 -10.04 -9.86 -14.28
CA PHE A 173 -9.20 -11.03 -14.00
C PHE A 173 -10.09 -12.27 -13.83
N PRO A 174 -9.87 -13.36 -14.60
CA PRO A 174 -10.65 -14.59 -14.55
C PRO A 174 -10.32 -15.45 -13.31
N SER A 175 -10.24 -14.83 -12.14
CA SER A 175 -10.14 -15.53 -10.85
C SER A 175 -11.51 -15.49 -10.17
N PHE A 176 -12.41 -16.35 -10.60
CA PHE A 176 -13.66 -16.57 -9.89
C PHE A 176 -13.33 -17.19 -8.52
N GLN A 177 -13.54 -16.42 -7.45
CA GLN A 177 -13.35 -16.89 -6.07
C GLN A 177 -14.52 -17.77 -5.58
N THR A 178 -15.46 -18.07 -6.49
CA THR A 178 -16.67 -18.83 -6.25
C THR A 178 -16.77 -19.94 -7.29
N THR A 179 -16.86 -21.20 -6.84
CA THR A 179 -17.37 -22.29 -7.67
C THR A 179 -18.82 -22.56 -7.29
N ILE A 180 -19.61 -23.09 -8.24
CA ILE A 180 -21.04 -23.43 -8.07
C ILE A 180 -21.29 -24.36 -6.86
N GLN A 181 -20.25 -25.02 -6.33
CA GLN A 181 -20.32 -25.97 -5.21
C GLN A 181 -19.56 -25.51 -3.94
N GLY A 182 -19.03 -24.28 -3.90
CA GLY A 182 -18.38 -23.78 -2.68
C GLY A 182 -17.60 -22.47 -2.83
N VAL A 183 -17.60 -21.69 -1.74
CA VAL A 183 -16.71 -20.55 -1.48
C VAL A 183 -15.42 -21.12 -0.92
N ALA A 184 -14.40 -21.35 -1.74
CA ALA A 184 -13.11 -21.80 -1.22
C ALA A 184 -11.94 -21.27 -2.05
N PRO A 185 -11.55 -19.99 -1.87
CA PRO A 185 -10.21 -19.57 -2.22
C PRO A 185 -9.21 -20.52 -1.53
N THR A 186 -8.38 -21.18 -2.32
CA THR A 186 -7.33 -22.07 -1.83
C THR A 186 -5.97 -21.43 -2.04
N TYR A 187 -5.09 -21.61 -1.06
CA TYR A 187 -3.71 -21.16 -1.18
C TYR A 187 -3.04 -21.74 -2.44
N LYS A 188 -2.38 -20.86 -3.20
CA LYS A 188 -1.64 -21.19 -4.41
C LYS A 188 -0.32 -20.43 -4.39
N VAL A 189 0.79 -21.14 -4.27
CA VAL A 189 2.14 -20.55 -4.17
C VAL A 189 2.47 -19.61 -5.34
N GLY A 190 2.01 -19.94 -6.55
CA GLY A 190 2.20 -19.09 -7.72
C GLY A 190 1.49 -17.74 -7.61
N GLU A 191 0.24 -17.73 -7.13
CA GLU A 191 -0.53 -16.50 -6.93
C GLU A 191 0.00 -15.68 -5.75
N PHE A 192 0.42 -16.34 -4.67
CA PHE A 192 1.11 -15.69 -3.57
C PHE A 192 2.38 -14.98 -4.04
N LYS A 193 3.26 -15.65 -4.79
CA LYS A 193 4.50 -15.05 -5.32
C LYS A 193 4.22 -13.87 -6.25
N LYS A 194 3.19 -13.95 -7.12
CA LYS A 194 2.76 -12.83 -7.96
C LYS A 194 2.31 -11.64 -7.10
N TRP A 195 1.51 -11.89 -6.07
CA TRP A 195 1.08 -10.87 -5.13
C TRP A 195 2.27 -10.28 -4.35
N VAL A 196 3.23 -11.08 -3.86
CA VAL A 196 4.44 -10.58 -3.17
C VAL A 196 5.23 -9.62 -4.06
N SER A 197 5.43 -9.98 -5.34
CA SER A 197 6.08 -9.08 -6.30
C SER A 197 5.33 -7.76 -6.42
N ARG A 198 4.00 -7.83 -6.53
CA ARG A 198 3.12 -6.66 -6.65
C ARG A 198 3.15 -5.79 -5.40
N PHE A 199 3.12 -6.40 -4.23
CA PHE A 199 3.25 -5.74 -2.94
C PHE A 199 4.54 -4.95 -2.86
N LYS A 200 5.68 -5.58 -3.20
CA LYS A 200 6.99 -4.91 -3.20
C LYS A 200 7.07 -3.74 -4.18
N ASP A 201 6.44 -3.86 -5.35
CA ASP A 201 6.34 -2.74 -6.30
C ASP A 201 5.54 -1.57 -5.72
N VAL A 202 4.40 -1.84 -5.09
CA VAL A 202 3.59 -0.80 -4.43
C VAL A 202 4.38 -0.13 -3.31
N GLN A 203 5.03 -0.91 -2.43
CA GLN A 203 5.88 -0.38 -1.37
C GLN A 203 7.01 0.51 -1.92
N LYS A 204 7.64 0.10 -3.03
CA LYS A 204 8.65 0.90 -3.73
C LYS A 204 8.08 2.24 -4.17
N TYR A 205 6.93 2.26 -4.86
CA TYR A 205 6.36 3.50 -5.37
C TYR A 205 5.83 4.41 -4.26
N VAL A 206 5.08 3.86 -3.31
CA VAL A 206 4.55 4.60 -2.15
C VAL A 206 5.69 5.29 -1.41
N ASN A 207 6.74 4.55 -1.03
CA ASN A 207 7.86 5.14 -0.30
C ASN A 207 8.69 6.13 -1.13
N THR A 208 8.76 5.94 -2.45
CA THR A 208 9.42 6.90 -3.34
C THR A 208 8.64 8.20 -3.41
N VAL A 209 7.31 8.12 -3.55
CA VAL A 209 6.44 9.30 -3.60
C VAL A 209 6.44 10.02 -2.26
N LEU A 210 6.36 9.31 -1.13
CA LEU A 210 6.46 9.95 0.19
C LEU A 210 7.82 10.64 0.37
N ALA A 211 8.93 10.03 -0.03
CA ALA A 211 10.26 10.65 0.06
C ALA A 211 10.42 11.91 -0.81
N LEU A 212 9.79 11.94 -1.99
CA LEU A 212 9.87 13.08 -2.90
C LEU A 212 8.85 14.18 -2.55
N GLY A 213 7.64 13.79 -2.17
CA GLY A 213 6.55 14.70 -1.77
C GLY A 213 6.81 15.37 -0.43
N PHE A 214 7.46 14.65 0.50
CA PHE A 214 7.84 15.15 1.83
C PHE A 214 9.37 15.27 1.94
N ALA A 215 9.99 15.95 0.98
CA ALA A 215 11.44 16.00 0.87
C ALA A 215 12.12 16.60 2.11
N ASN A 216 11.55 17.65 2.71
CA ASN A 216 12.12 18.31 3.89
C ASN A 216 11.99 17.42 5.14
N GLU A 217 10.86 16.75 5.26
CA GLU A 217 10.53 15.85 6.33
C GLU A 217 11.43 14.62 6.25
N PHE A 218 11.59 14.05 5.05
CA PHE A 218 12.47 12.93 4.82
C PHE A 218 13.93 13.26 5.12
N LYS A 219 14.42 14.44 4.72
CA LYS A 219 15.79 14.91 5.02
C LYS A 219 16.04 15.05 6.53
N SER A 220 15.02 15.42 7.31
CA SER A 220 15.13 15.59 8.76
C SER A 220 14.93 14.29 9.55
N ILE A 221 14.46 13.20 8.93
CA ILE A 221 14.49 11.87 9.53
C ILE A 221 15.95 11.45 9.77
N GLY A 222 16.24 10.89 10.96
CA GLY A 222 17.58 10.40 11.28
C GLY A 222 18.10 9.33 10.29
N ALA A 223 19.41 9.33 10.04
CA ALA A 223 20.06 8.51 9.01
C ALA A 223 19.74 7.00 9.09
N VAL A 224 19.54 6.46 10.30
CA VAL A 224 19.14 5.06 10.51
C VAL A 224 17.77 4.79 9.89
N ASN A 225 16.79 5.66 10.14
CA ASN A 225 15.43 5.51 9.64
C ASN A 225 15.33 5.83 8.14
N GLN A 226 16.10 6.81 7.64
CA GLN A 226 16.24 7.02 6.19
C GLN A 226 16.74 5.76 5.48
N ARG A 227 17.74 5.06 6.04
CA ARG A 227 18.24 3.79 5.48
C ARG A 227 17.18 2.68 5.49
N LYS A 228 16.35 2.59 6.53
CA LYS A 228 15.23 1.63 6.57
C LYS A 228 14.24 1.88 5.44
N ILE A 229 13.81 3.14 5.24
CA ILE A 229 12.92 3.52 4.14
C ILE A 229 13.56 3.22 2.78
N LEU A 230 14.82 3.62 2.57
CA LEU A 230 15.54 3.32 1.33
C LEU A 230 15.71 1.82 1.09
N ARG A 231 15.78 0.99 2.14
CA ARG A 231 15.84 -0.47 1.99
C ARG A 231 14.53 -1.02 1.41
N VAL A 232 13.38 -0.56 1.90
CA VAL A 232 12.04 -0.95 1.42
C VAL A 232 11.86 -0.62 -0.07
N ILE A 233 12.39 0.51 -0.53
CA ILE A 233 12.35 0.89 -1.94
C ILE A 233 13.06 -0.14 -2.84
N GLY A 234 14.06 -0.86 -2.30
CA GLY A 234 14.65 -2.06 -2.91
C GLY A 234 15.55 -1.80 -4.13
N ASN A 235 15.11 -0.98 -5.08
CA ASN A 235 15.74 -0.71 -6.35
C ASN A 235 16.95 0.24 -6.23
N ALA A 236 18.10 -0.18 -6.76
CA ALA A 236 19.34 0.57 -6.66
C ALA A 236 19.34 1.92 -7.41
N SER A 237 18.72 1.98 -8.60
CA SER A 237 18.62 3.24 -9.36
C SER A 237 17.73 4.23 -8.63
N TYR A 238 16.59 3.79 -8.09
CA TYR A 238 15.69 4.62 -7.28
C TYR A 238 16.39 5.17 -6.04
N LYS A 239 17.08 4.31 -5.27
CA LYS A 239 17.84 4.76 -4.09
C LYS A 239 18.91 5.79 -4.46
N LYS A 240 19.62 5.59 -5.57
CA LYS A 240 20.61 6.54 -6.08
C LYS A 240 19.97 7.85 -6.50
N GLY A 241 18.86 7.78 -7.23
CA GLY A 241 18.06 8.94 -7.64
C GLY A 241 17.61 9.77 -6.44
N LEU A 242 16.98 9.14 -5.45
CA LEU A 242 16.54 9.80 -4.23
C LEU A 242 17.69 10.48 -3.48
N LYS A 243 18.83 9.80 -3.33
CA LYS A 243 20.01 10.39 -2.69
C LYS A 243 20.50 11.64 -3.43
N GLN A 244 20.52 11.60 -4.76
CA GLN A 244 20.98 12.72 -5.58
C GLN A 244 19.98 13.88 -5.58
N THR A 245 18.69 13.58 -5.77
CA THR A 245 17.60 14.56 -5.78
C THR A 245 17.45 15.27 -4.44
N LEU A 246 17.57 14.53 -3.33
CA LEU A 246 17.32 15.05 -1.99
C LEU A 246 18.62 15.46 -1.26
N GLY A 247 19.78 15.35 -1.91
CA GLY A 247 21.07 15.74 -1.33
C GLY A 247 21.50 14.92 -0.09
N LEU A 248 21.12 13.64 -0.02
CA LEU A 248 21.32 12.81 1.18
C LEU A 248 22.78 12.36 1.33
N ARG A 249 23.38 12.66 2.49
CA ARG A 249 24.76 12.25 2.83
C ARG A 249 24.78 10.97 3.69
N LEU A 250 24.26 9.87 3.15
CA LEU A 250 24.26 8.57 3.85
C LEU A 250 25.55 7.78 3.57
N ARG A 251 26.42 7.65 4.57
CA ARG A 251 27.62 6.78 4.54
C ARG A 251 27.23 5.31 4.81
N GLY A 252 27.90 4.36 4.13
CA GLY A 252 27.74 2.89 4.28
C GLY A 252 26.91 2.18 3.20
N ARG A 253 27.07 0.84 3.07
CA ARG A 253 26.19 -0.01 2.22
C ARG A 253 24.78 -0.06 2.81
N ILE A 254 23.75 0.07 1.95
CA ILE A 254 22.31 0.03 2.30
C ILE A 254 21.76 -1.37 2.06
#